data_AF-A0A2S7WRH1-F1
#
_entry.id   AF-A0A2S7WRH1-F1
#
_cell.length_a   1.000
_cell.length_b   1.000
_cell.length_c   1.000
_cell.angle_alpha   90.00
_cell.angle_beta   90.00
_cell.angle_gamma   90.00
#
_symmetry.space_group_name_H-M   'P 1'
#
loop_
_entity.id
_entity.type
_entity.pdbx_description
1 polymer ?
#
loop_
_entity_poly.entity_id
_entity_poly.type
_entity_poly.pdbx_seq_one_letter_code
_entity_poly.pdbx_strand_id
1 'polypeptide(L)'
;MKKIIYLLIITASVFISCNSLDEVNAEIDAIIDAETINDGDVEDLVITLTEDNYSSIGLSNFYFSTEDEAKEKIPAFLTATYPRLGVDFDANGVIVSASSAVVTYNLYNPISNIERKSYTLTDADYTAINLTALNGNNDINTFFNAKFPNEVKGTIYDLTYLSDPIVTEYTLTNDDYDFVGNGRFNNFDIRTGRAEETIEARRLKIQTILLNNFPDANIDDKYKVAYKAFNDNFQTVDLEMFVQLEENPTDASKTTEYTLQDADYALIGNGTFNNFDIRDGSAEADVEVRRGKIETILLNNYPNAASGDFFIITYDTFAGGSSRPVLKMILQFDGTNYNIFDVKVFALYTFAPEPITNKFVLTDEWAAPITFTAEEYGIMGGSSRFANFSGSVEDAERRIKIYFKTTLFPFAAEGDFKAVQYNNFNGGVSTINTNFMFDGSDWNSISESNEISLQFGHDGTTWVPDNTIKYTLTNADFELVGNGRFNNFDVRAGADEETIEARLAKINTILLNNFPQYGLDQKFSVSYAVWEPGDNVYTMNVINDGTKYILQ
;
A
#
# COMPACT_ATOMS: atom_id res chain seq x y z
N MET A 1 -8.77 46.19 19.54
CA MET A 1 -9.47 47.35 20.16
C MET A 1 -10.97 47.44 19.81
N LYS A 2 -11.45 46.84 18.71
CA LYS A 2 -12.86 46.88 18.27
C LYS A 2 -13.89 46.41 19.33
N LYS A 3 -13.60 45.38 20.15
CA LYS A 3 -14.51 44.91 21.23
C LYS A 3 -14.80 45.94 22.35
N ILE A 4 -13.88 46.87 22.60
CA ILE A 4 -14.04 47.93 23.61
C ILE A 4 -14.86 49.10 23.03
N ILE A 5 -14.80 49.32 21.72
CA ILE A 5 -15.52 50.38 21.01
C ILE A 5 -17.02 50.05 20.92
N TYR A 6 -17.39 48.79 20.61
CA TYR A 6 -18.80 48.37 20.59
C TYR A 6 -19.48 48.48 21.97
N LEU A 7 -18.74 48.28 23.07
CA LEU A 7 -19.28 48.44 24.42
C LEU A 7 -19.51 49.91 24.79
N LEU A 8 -18.67 50.83 24.28
CA LEU A 8 -18.75 52.28 24.49
C LEU A 8 -19.87 52.94 23.67
N ILE A 9 -20.15 52.46 22.45
CA ILE A 9 -21.21 53.01 21.59
C ILE A 9 -22.61 52.68 22.14
N ILE A 10 -22.79 51.47 22.71
CA ILE A 10 -24.07 51.07 23.35
C ILE A 10 -24.31 51.84 24.66
N THR A 11 -23.26 52.33 25.33
CA THR A 11 -23.41 53.19 26.52
C THR A 11 -23.57 54.68 26.19
N ALA A 12 -23.10 55.13 25.02
CA ALA A 12 -23.21 56.52 24.58
C ALA A 12 -24.61 56.91 24.05
N SER A 13 -25.42 55.94 23.62
CA SER A 13 -26.79 56.14 23.12
C SER A 13 -27.83 56.51 24.20
N VAL A 14 -27.42 56.59 25.48
CA VAL A 14 -28.29 57.04 26.58
C VAL A 14 -28.23 58.56 26.81
N PHE A 15 -27.36 59.32 26.11
CA PHE A 15 -27.09 60.73 26.46
C PHE A 15 -27.15 61.79 25.35
N ILE A 16 -27.78 61.53 24.19
CA ILE A 16 -28.00 62.59 23.17
C ILE A 16 -29.50 62.78 22.93
N SER A 17 -30.08 63.74 23.66
CA SER A 17 -31.50 64.06 23.65
C SER A 17 -31.86 65.19 22.65
N CYS A 18 -31.45 65.13 21.37
CA CYS A 18 -31.88 66.16 20.40
C CYS A 18 -31.81 65.83 18.90
N ASN A 19 -31.59 64.58 18.47
CA ASN A 19 -31.77 64.20 17.06
C ASN A 19 -33.01 63.31 16.92
N SER A 20 -33.74 63.41 15.79
CA SER A 20 -34.90 62.55 15.56
C SER A 20 -34.45 61.09 15.39
N LEU A 21 -35.29 60.14 15.80
CA LEU A 21 -34.96 58.71 15.72
C LEU A 21 -34.59 58.29 14.29
N ASP A 22 -35.18 58.93 13.28
CA ASP A 22 -34.92 58.65 11.86
C ASP A 22 -33.55 59.16 11.39
N GLU A 23 -33.03 60.28 11.94
CA GLU A 23 -31.67 60.75 11.63
C GLU A 23 -30.62 59.90 12.33
N VAL A 24 -30.87 59.49 13.58
CA VAL A 24 -29.98 58.57 14.31
C VAL A 24 -29.96 57.20 13.63
N ASN A 25 -31.11 56.72 13.15
CA ASN A 25 -31.19 55.48 12.39
C ASN A 25 -30.52 55.62 11.02
N ALA A 26 -30.63 56.75 10.31
CA ALA A 26 -29.94 56.95 9.04
C ALA A 26 -28.41 57.06 9.21
N GLU A 27 -27.93 57.65 10.30
CA GLU A 27 -26.49 57.75 10.62
C GLU A 27 -25.93 56.40 11.12
N ILE A 28 -26.73 55.63 11.87
CA ILE A 28 -26.42 54.24 12.24
C ILE A 28 -26.46 53.32 11.02
N ASP A 29 -27.45 53.44 10.13
CA ASP A 29 -27.56 52.66 8.90
C ASP A 29 -26.42 53.01 7.93
N ALA A 30 -25.99 54.28 7.86
CA ALA A 30 -24.82 54.68 7.07
C ALA A 30 -23.48 54.16 7.67
N ILE A 31 -23.38 54.03 8.99
CA ILE A 31 -22.21 53.41 9.67
C ILE A 31 -22.25 51.88 9.51
N ILE A 32 -23.43 51.25 9.55
CA ILE A 32 -23.63 49.82 9.32
C ILE A 32 -23.38 49.47 7.84
N ASP A 33 -23.81 50.31 6.90
CA ASP A 33 -23.55 50.16 5.46
C ASP A 33 -22.05 50.39 5.13
N ALA A 34 -21.35 51.23 5.90
CA ALA A 34 -19.89 51.38 5.82
C ALA A 34 -19.11 50.23 6.51
N GLU A 35 -19.70 49.53 7.49
CA GLU A 35 -19.12 48.36 8.17
C GLU A 35 -19.59 47.00 7.60
N THR A 36 -20.44 46.98 6.57
CA THR A 36 -20.91 45.75 5.87
C THR A 36 -20.23 45.52 4.52
N ILE A 37 -18.98 45.98 4.37
CA ILE A 37 -18.08 45.35 3.41
C ILE A 37 -17.58 44.07 4.09
N ASN A 38 -17.62 42.92 3.41
CA ASN A 38 -17.18 41.61 3.92
C ASN A 38 -15.68 41.62 4.30
N ASP A 39 -15.34 42.23 5.43
CA ASP A 39 -14.01 42.31 6.03
C ASP A 39 -13.68 40.91 6.58
N GLY A 40 -12.93 40.13 5.81
CA GLY A 40 -12.40 38.84 6.27
C GLY A 40 -11.16 39.06 7.12
N ASP A 41 -10.82 38.12 8.01
CA ASP A 41 -9.55 38.21 8.74
C ASP A 41 -8.39 38.16 7.71
N VAL A 42 -7.42 39.08 7.81
CA VAL A 42 -6.27 39.13 6.90
C VAL A 42 -5.04 38.52 7.56
N GLU A 43 -4.63 37.34 7.09
CA GLU A 43 -3.45 36.62 7.57
C GLU A 43 -2.60 36.03 6.44
N ASP A 44 -1.31 35.82 6.72
CA ASP A 44 -0.37 35.08 5.86
C ASP A 44 -0.22 33.65 6.39
N LEU A 45 -0.74 32.67 5.65
CA LEU A 45 -0.75 31.26 5.98
C LEU A 45 0.43 30.51 5.33
N VAL A 46 1.04 29.57 6.06
CA VAL A 46 1.98 28.60 5.50
C VAL A 46 1.51 27.20 5.89
N ILE A 47 1.17 26.39 4.89
CA ILE A 47 0.68 25.01 5.09
C ILE A 47 1.42 24.01 4.21
N THR A 48 1.63 22.81 4.74
CA THR A 48 2.03 21.63 3.96
C THR A 48 0.87 20.65 3.98
N LEU A 49 0.39 20.24 2.80
CA LEU A 49 -0.74 19.31 2.71
C LEU A 49 -0.35 17.92 3.20
N THR A 50 -1.16 17.36 4.08
CA THR A 50 -1.06 15.98 4.59
C THR A 50 -2.00 15.03 3.85
N GLU A 51 -1.87 13.72 4.06
CA GLU A 51 -2.78 12.69 3.50
C GLU A 51 -4.26 12.99 3.76
N ASP A 52 -4.59 13.49 4.96
CA ASP A 52 -5.95 13.90 5.32
C ASP A 52 -6.43 15.09 4.48
N ASN A 53 -5.53 16.03 4.14
CA ASN A 53 -5.87 17.16 3.27
C ASN A 53 -6.09 16.72 1.82
N TYR A 54 -5.27 15.82 1.28
CA TYR A 54 -5.51 15.26 -0.06
C TYR A 54 -6.83 14.48 -0.11
N SER A 55 -7.12 13.71 0.94
CA SER A 55 -8.38 12.97 1.05
C SER A 55 -9.59 13.91 1.06
N SER A 56 -9.52 15.06 1.76
CA SER A 56 -10.59 16.05 1.75
C SER A 56 -10.74 16.79 0.41
N ILE A 57 -9.65 16.88 -0.37
CA ILE A 57 -9.63 17.38 -1.75
C ILE A 57 -10.16 16.34 -2.76
N GLY A 58 -10.30 15.07 -2.35
CA GLY A 58 -10.76 13.96 -3.18
C GLY A 58 -9.66 13.25 -3.96
N LEU A 59 -8.41 13.32 -3.50
CA LEU A 59 -7.24 12.69 -4.11
C LEU A 59 -6.75 11.52 -3.24
N SER A 60 -6.86 10.29 -3.75
CA SER A 60 -6.44 9.07 -3.03
C SER A 60 -4.99 8.66 -3.30
N ASN A 61 -4.33 9.33 -4.24
CA ASN A 61 -2.93 9.16 -4.61
C ASN A 61 -1.99 10.10 -3.83
N PHE A 62 -2.54 11.03 -3.03
CA PHE A 62 -1.78 11.97 -2.19
C PHE A 62 -0.82 12.92 -2.94
N TYR A 63 -1.07 13.15 -4.24
CA TYR A 63 -0.38 14.14 -5.07
C TYR A 63 -1.32 14.70 -6.16
N PHE A 64 -1.02 15.88 -6.68
CA PHE A 64 -1.68 16.45 -7.86
C PHE A 64 -1.00 15.93 -9.13
N SER A 65 -1.79 15.65 -10.17
CA SER A 65 -1.26 15.14 -11.44
C SER A 65 -0.60 16.25 -12.28
N THR A 66 -1.08 17.48 -12.13
CA THR A 66 -0.54 18.68 -12.79
C THR A 66 -0.63 19.89 -11.86
N GLU A 67 0.19 20.91 -12.13
CA GLU A 67 0.11 22.19 -11.41
C GLU A 67 -1.26 22.86 -11.63
N ASP A 68 -1.88 22.66 -12.79
CA ASP A 68 -3.22 23.19 -13.09
C ASP A 68 -4.30 22.56 -12.21
N GLU A 69 -4.23 21.24 -11.97
CA GLU A 69 -5.13 20.56 -11.03
C GLU A 69 -4.97 21.12 -9.60
N ALA A 70 -3.73 21.40 -9.18
CA ALA A 70 -3.46 22.04 -7.89
C ALA A 70 -4.05 23.45 -7.82
N LYS A 71 -3.90 24.25 -8.86
CA LYS A 71 -4.47 25.61 -8.96
C LYS A 71 -6.00 25.62 -8.96
N GLU A 72 -6.64 24.55 -9.44
CA GLU A 72 -8.10 24.42 -9.41
C GLU A 72 -8.61 24.02 -8.01
N LYS A 73 -7.95 23.03 -7.38
CA LYS A 73 -8.48 22.37 -6.18
C LYS A 73 -8.04 23.01 -4.86
N ILE A 74 -6.83 23.56 -4.78
CA ILE A 74 -6.31 24.18 -3.55
C ILE A 74 -7.15 25.39 -3.13
N PRO A 75 -7.61 26.28 -4.04
CA PRO A 75 -8.52 27.37 -3.66
C PRO A 75 -9.78 26.92 -2.92
N ALA A 76 -10.46 25.90 -3.43
CA ALA A 76 -11.67 25.37 -2.81
C ALA A 76 -11.39 24.78 -1.43
N PHE A 77 -10.24 24.09 -1.29
CA PHE A 77 -9.78 23.58 0.00
C PHE A 77 -9.50 24.70 1.02
N LEU A 78 -8.82 25.77 0.60
CA LEU A 78 -8.54 26.93 1.46
C LEU A 78 -9.84 27.63 1.91
N THR A 79 -10.81 27.82 1.00
CA THR A 79 -12.12 28.39 1.34
C THR A 79 -12.89 27.52 2.32
N ALA A 80 -12.90 26.20 2.13
CA ALA A 80 -13.62 25.28 3.01
C ALA A 80 -12.98 25.17 4.40
N THR A 81 -11.65 25.20 4.46
CA THR A 81 -10.87 24.96 5.69
C THR A 81 -10.68 26.24 6.49
N TYR A 82 -10.50 27.38 5.81
CA TYR A 82 -10.25 28.69 6.42
C TYR A 82 -11.30 29.74 5.99
N PRO A 83 -12.60 29.53 6.26
CA PRO A 83 -13.69 30.37 5.75
C PRO A 83 -13.74 31.79 6.35
N ARG A 84 -12.87 32.09 7.32
CA ARG A 84 -12.75 33.42 7.95
C ARG A 84 -11.72 34.30 7.25
N LEU A 85 -10.78 33.71 6.52
CA LEU A 85 -9.73 34.46 5.83
C LEU A 85 -10.29 35.13 4.59
N GLY A 86 -9.94 36.40 4.39
CA GLY A 86 -10.45 37.19 3.28
C GLY A 86 -9.58 38.40 2.99
N VAL A 87 -10.23 39.54 2.76
CA VAL A 87 -9.58 40.82 2.43
C VAL A 87 -10.16 41.92 3.31
N ASP A 88 -9.36 42.97 3.54
CA ASP A 88 -9.87 44.23 4.07
C ASP A 88 -10.18 45.19 2.91
N PHE A 89 -11.29 45.90 3.00
CA PHE A 89 -11.69 46.91 2.02
C PHE A 89 -11.60 48.34 2.56
N ASP A 90 -11.32 49.30 1.69
CA ASP A 90 -11.48 50.72 2.01
C ASP A 90 -12.95 51.16 1.89
N ALA A 91 -13.22 52.41 2.27
CA ALA A 91 -14.56 53.01 2.20
C ALA A 91 -15.15 53.09 0.76
N ASN A 92 -14.36 52.81 -0.28
CA ASN A 92 -14.78 52.79 -1.67
C ASN A 92 -14.92 51.36 -2.24
N GLY A 93 -14.75 50.34 -1.41
CA GLY A 93 -14.81 48.93 -1.83
C GLY A 93 -13.56 48.44 -2.56
N VAL A 94 -12.42 49.12 -2.40
CA VAL A 94 -11.12 48.70 -2.94
C VAL A 94 -10.39 47.85 -1.91
N ILE A 95 -9.81 46.73 -2.34
CA ILE A 95 -9.01 45.84 -1.47
C ILE A 95 -7.75 46.58 -1.00
N VAL A 96 -7.61 46.72 0.32
CA VAL A 96 -6.47 47.38 0.98
C VAL A 96 -5.42 46.35 1.38
N SER A 97 -5.86 45.20 1.88
CA SER A 97 -5.02 44.09 2.30
C SER A 97 -5.75 42.77 1.98
N ALA A 98 -5.00 41.73 1.66
CA ALA A 98 -5.56 40.43 1.33
C ALA A 98 -4.80 39.33 2.03
N SER A 99 -5.52 38.29 2.48
CA SER A 99 -4.89 37.08 3.00
C SER A 99 -4.06 36.41 1.92
N SER A 100 -2.93 35.84 2.32
CA SER A 100 -2.09 35.02 1.44
C SER A 100 -1.85 33.64 2.04
N ALA A 101 -1.60 32.65 1.19
CA ALA A 101 -1.31 31.29 1.62
C ALA A 101 -0.18 30.70 0.76
N VAL A 102 0.92 30.30 1.38
CA VAL A 102 1.93 29.44 0.78
C VAL A 102 1.57 28.00 1.09
N VAL A 103 1.26 27.24 0.06
CA VAL A 103 0.83 25.85 0.16
C VAL A 103 1.91 24.95 -0.45
N THR A 104 2.55 24.13 0.38
CA THR A 104 3.44 23.06 -0.04
C THR A 104 2.64 21.78 -0.27
N TYR A 105 2.81 21.16 -1.42
CA TYR A 105 2.08 19.98 -1.85
C TYR A 105 2.92 19.07 -2.76
N ASN A 106 2.48 17.84 -2.93
CA ASN A 106 3.09 16.84 -3.80
C ASN A 106 2.55 17.00 -5.22
N LEU A 107 3.43 17.25 -6.18
CA LEU A 107 3.12 17.25 -7.60
C LEU A 107 3.73 16.00 -8.25
N TYR A 108 2.96 15.35 -9.12
CA TYR A 108 3.42 14.23 -9.92
C TYR A 108 4.76 14.54 -10.61
N ASN A 109 5.72 13.64 -10.46
CA ASN A 109 7.07 13.82 -10.99
C ASN A 109 7.19 13.17 -12.38
N PRO A 110 7.37 13.93 -13.47
CA PRO A 110 7.53 13.34 -14.81
C PRO A 110 8.87 12.59 -15.00
N ILE A 111 9.85 12.75 -14.10
CA ILE A 111 11.06 11.90 -14.07
C ILE A 111 10.68 10.46 -13.66
N SER A 112 9.56 10.27 -12.96
CA SER A 112 8.98 8.97 -12.62
C SER A 112 7.94 8.49 -13.65
N ASN A 113 8.30 8.34 -14.93
CA ASN A 113 7.49 7.67 -15.99
C ASN A 113 7.17 6.17 -15.69
N ILE A 114 6.97 5.82 -14.42
CA ILE A 114 6.59 4.51 -13.92
C ILE A 114 5.10 4.35 -14.24
N GLU A 115 4.80 3.91 -15.45
CA GLU A 115 3.45 3.48 -15.79
C GLU A 115 3.19 2.13 -15.11
N ARG A 116 2.17 2.05 -14.24
CA ARG A 116 1.69 0.79 -13.69
C ARG A 116 0.50 0.30 -14.51
N LYS A 117 0.66 -0.89 -15.09
CA LYS A 117 -0.32 -1.57 -15.93
C LYS A 117 -0.67 -2.93 -15.33
N SER A 118 -1.80 -3.48 -15.74
CA SER A 118 -2.13 -4.88 -15.49
C SER A 118 -2.47 -5.56 -16.81
N TYR A 119 -2.11 -6.84 -16.92
CA TYR A 119 -2.41 -7.61 -18.12
C TYR A 119 -2.59 -9.08 -17.78
N THR A 120 -3.64 -9.70 -18.32
CA THR A 120 -3.87 -11.15 -18.23
C THR A 120 -3.61 -11.77 -19.60
N LEU A 121 -2.69 -12.73 -19.66
CA LEU A 121 -2.39 -13.44 -20.89
C LEU A 121 -3.59 -14.24 -21.39
N THR A 122 -3.76 -14.24 -22.70
CA THR A 122 -4.76 -15.02 -23.43
C THR A 122 -4.13 -16.19 -24.18
N ASP A 123 -4.93 -17.17 -24.62
CA ASP A 123 -4.47 -18.29 -25.46
C ASP A 123 -3.73 -17.82 -26.72
N ALA A 124 -4.13 -16.67 -27.28
CA ALA A 124 -3.48 -16.06 -28.44
C ALA A 124 -2.06 -15.56 -28.12
N ASP A 125 -1.83 -15.06 -26.90
CA ASP A 125 -0.51 -14.58 -26.45
C ASP A 125 0.46 -15.75 -26.32
N TYR A 126 0.03 -16.86 -25.72
CA TYR A 126 0.80 -18.10 -25.62
C TYR A 126 1.12 -18.67 -27.01
N THR A 127 0.13 -18.70 -27.90
CA THR A 127 0.32 -19.15 -29.29
C THR A 127 1.34 -18.28 -30.03
N ALA A 128 1.34 -16.96 -29.79
CA ALA A 128 2.24 -16.01 -30.46
C ALA A 128 3.72 -16.24 -30.10
N ILE A 129 4.00 -16.75 -28.90
CA ILE A 129 5.35 -17.08 -28.42
C ILE A 129 5.65 -18.58 -28.40
N ASN A 130 4.73 -19.40 -28.93
CA ASN A 130 4.84 -20.87 -28.99
C ASN A 130 5.11 -21.52 -27.61
N LEU A 131 4.41 -21.04 -26.58
CA LEU A 131 4.42 -21.60 -25.23
C LEU A 131 3.00 -21.97 -24.79
N THR A 132 2.86 -22.67 -23.67
CA THR A 132 1.57 -22.96 -23.02
C THR A 132 1.49 -22.44 -21.58
N ALA A 133 2.63 -22.04 -21.03
CA ALA A 133 2.83 -21.47 -19.70
C ALA A 133 4.15 -20.68 -19.72
N LEU A 134 4.35 -19.78 -18.75
CA LEU A 134 5.63 -19.07 -18.55
C LEU A 134 6.25 -19.60 -17.25
N ASN A 135 7.41 -20.26 -17.36
CA ASN A 135 8.01 -21.00 -16.24
C ASN A 135 9.35 -20.39 -15.76
N GLY A 136 9.72 -19.24 -16.31
CA GLY A 136 10.91 -18.51 -15.88
C GLY A 136 11.04 -17.14 -16.52
N ASN A 137 12.05 -16.38 -16.08
CA ASN A 137 12.24 -14.99 -16.52
C ASN A 137 12.48 -14.87 -18.04
N ASN A 138 13.04 -15.90 -18.67
CA ASN A 138 13.22 -15.93 -20.12
C ASN A 138 11.88 -15.96 -20.88
N ASP A 139 10.91 -16.74 -20.42
CA ASP A 139 9.59 -16.84 -21.04
C ASP A 139 8.83 -15.52 -20.85
N ILE A 140 8.95 -14.91 -19.67
CA ILE A 140 8.40 -13.59 -19.36
C ILE A 140 8.95 -12.53 -20.32
N ASN A 141 10.28 -12.47 -20.48
CA ASN A 141 10.90 -11.52 -21.41
C ASN A 141 10.52 -11.83 -22.87
N THR A 142 10.38 -13.11 -23.25
CA THR A 142 9.89 -13.49 -24.58
C THR A 142 8.48 -12.95 -24.83
N PHE A 143 7.58 -13.10 -23.86
CA PHE A 143 6.23 -12.53 -23.91
C PHE A 143 6.26 -10.99 -24.03
N PHE A 144 6.95 -10.30 -23.12
CA PHE A 144 6.99 -8.84 -23.13
C PHE A 144 7.63 -8.29 -24.41
N ASN A 145 8.71 -8.90 -24.91
CA ASN A 145 9.35 -8.48 -26.16
C ASN A 145 8.42 -8.66 -27.37
N ALA A 146 7.58 -9.69 -27.38
CA ALA A 146 6.63 -9.93 -28.46
C ALA A 146 5.41 -8.97 -28.39
N LYS A 147 4.89 -8.73 -27.18
CA LYS A 147 3.62 -8.01 -26.97
C LYS A 147 3.78 -6.52 -26.73
N PHE A 148 4.83 -6.14 -25.99
CA PHE A 148 5.08 -4.80 -25.48
C PHE A 148 6.53 -4.34 -25.75
N PRO A 149 7.00 -4.32 -27.02
CA PRO A 149 8.41 -4.08 -27.36
C PRO A 149 8.91 -2.66 -27.10
N ASN A 150 8.01 -1.69 -26.87
CA ASN A 150 8.34 -0.27 -26.79
C ASN A 150 8.11 0.32 -25.39
N GLU A 151 8.02 -0.52 -24.37
CA GLU A 151 7.90 -0.06 -22.98
C GLU A 151 9.21 0.61 -22.53
N VAL A 152 9.09 1.54 -21.59
CA VAL A 152 10.21 2.33 -21.06
C VAL A 152 10.70 1.77 -19.72
N LYS A 153 11.98 1.97 -19.41
CA LYS A 153 12.52 1.58 -18.11
C LYS A 153 11.72 2.21 -16.98
N GLY A 154 11.37 1.40 -15.99
CA GLY A 154 10.50 1.77 -14.87
C GLY A 154 9.04 1.38 -15.04
N THR A 155 8.57 1.00 -16.25
CA THR A 155 7.20 0.47 -16.41
C THR A 155 6.99 -0.77 -15.53
N ILE A 156 5.84 -0.84 -14.86
CA ILE A 156 5.43 -1.95 -14.00
C ILE A 156 4.22 -2.65 -14.62
N TYR A 157 4.24 -3.98 -14.65
CA TYR A 157 3.08 -4.81 -14.96
C TYR A 157 2.74 -5.74 -13.81
N ASP A 158 1.50 -5.71 -13.35
CA ASP A 158 0.90 -6.84 -12.64
C ASP A 158 0.39 -7.83 -13.71
N LEU A 159 1.16 -8.90 -13.93
CA LEU A 159 0.96 -9.86 -15.02
C LEU A 159 0.30 -11.13 -14.49
N THR A 160 -0.87 -11.46 -15.02
CA THR A 160 -1.53 -12.75 -14.78
C THR A 160 -1.25 -13.71 -15.93
N TYR A 161 -0.65 -14.86 -15.64
CA TYR A 161 -0.25 -15.86 -16.64
C TYR A 161 -0.33 -17.28 -16.07
N LEU A 162 -0.35 -18.28 -16.94
CA LEU A 162 -0.29 -19.69 -16.61
C LEU A 162 1.17 -20.06 -16.32
N SER A 163 1.42 -20.69 -15.20
CA SER A 163 2.71 -21.27 -14.81
C SER A 163 2.50 -22.74 -14.47
N ASP A 164 3.54 -23.54 -14.65
CA ASP A 164 3.55 -24.90 -14.14
C ASP A 164 3.32 -24.85 -12.62
N PRO A 165 2.44 -25.72 -12.09
CA PRO A 165 2.17 -25.80 -10.67
C PRO A 165 3.43 -26.26 -9.92
N ILE A 166 3.54 -25.84 -8.65
CA ILE A 166 4.58 -26.37 -7.78
C ILE A 166 4.25 -27.83 -7.46
N VAL A 167 5.16 -28.74 -7.80
CA VAL A 167 5.03 -30.18 -7.55
C VAL A 167 6.23 -30.67 -6.77
N THR A 168 5.96 -31.30 -5.63
CA THR A 168 7.01 -31.95 -4.82
C THR A 168 7.36 -33.30 -5.43
N GLU A 169 8.62 -33.50 -5.81
CA GLU A 169 9.09 -34.80 -6.27
C GLU A 169 9.39 -35.72 -5.07
N TYR A 170 8.85 -36.94 -5.12
CA TYR A 170 9.10 -37.95 -4.10
C TYR A 170 9.41 -39.29 -4.75
N THR A 171 10.47 -39.96 -4.31
CA THR A 171 10.82 -41.31 -4.77
C THR A 171 10.58 -42.29 -3.64
N LEU A 172 9.76 -43.31 -3.88
CA LEU A 172 9.51 -44.34 -2.87
C LEU A 172 10.81 -45.07 -2.50
N THR A 173 11.02 -45.19 -1.20
CA THR A 173 12.13 -45.90 -0.57
C THR A 173 11.74 -47.34 -0.25
N ASN A 174 12.71 -48.18 0.14
CA ASN A 174 12.41 -49.54 0.59
C ASN A 174 11.52 -49.54 1.84
N ASP A 175 11.74 -48.61 2.77
CA ASP A 175 10.95 -48.48 3.99
C ASP A 175 9.48 -48.15 3.67
N ASP A 176 9.24 -47.35 2.62
CA ASP A 176 7.88 -47.07 2.14
C ASP A 176 7.18 -48.32 1.61
N TYR A 177 7.91 -49.17 0.86
CA TYR A 177 7.36 -50.44 0.40
C TYR A 177 7.11 -51.40 1.56
N ASP A 178 8.01 -51.49 2.53
CA ASP A 178 7.81 -52.26 3.75
C ASP A 178 6.53 -51.82 4.47
N PHE A 179 6.33 -50.50 4.62
CA PHE A 179 5.18 -49.90 5.31
C PHE A 179 3.83 -50.33 4.72
N VAL A 180 3.74 -50.51 3.40
CA VAL A 180 2.51 -50.92 2.70
C VAL A 180 2.48 -52.41 2.30
N GLY A 181 3.37 -53.22 2.87
CA GLY A 181 3.40 -54.68 2.70
C GLY A 181 4.06 -55.18 1.41
N ASN A 182 4.82 -54.32 0.72
CA ASN A 182 5.55 -54.62 -0.53
C ASN A 182 7.07 -54.76 -0.36
N GLY A 183 7.61 -54.66 0.85
CA GLY A 183 9.06 -54.57 1.05
C GLY A 183 9.86 -55.85 0.74
N ARG A 184 9.20 -57.01 0.57
CA ARG A 184 9.88 -58.23 0.08
C ARG A 184 10.56 -58.01 -1.28
N PHE A 185 9.93 -57.24 -2.16
CA PHE A 185 10.42 -57.01 -3.52
C PHE A 185 10.65 -55.53 -3.83
N ASN A 186 10.28 -54.63 -2.91
CA ASN A 186 10.39 -53.18 -3.06
C ASN A 186 9.78 -52.68 -4.37
N ASN A 187 8.60 -53.21 -4.71
CA ASN A 187 7.81 -52.81 -5.87
C ASN A 187 6.32 -53.17 -5.69
N PHE A 188 5.46 -52.51 -6.46
CA PHE A 188 4.04 -52.89 -6.60
C PHE A 188 3.87 -53.97 -7.68
N ASP A 189 3.11 -55.03 -7.40
CA ASP A 189 2.87 -56.12 -8.36
C ASP A 189 1.66 -55.76 -9.24
N ILE A 190 1.92 -55.23 -10.43
CA ILE A 190 0.90 -54.72 -11.36
C ILE A 190 0.44 -55.75 -12.39
N ARG A 191 0.85 -57.01 -12.22
CA ARG A 191 0.45 -58.11 -13.11
C ARG A 191 -1.05 -58.34 -13.06
N THR A 192 -1.60 -58.84 -14.15
CA THR A 192 -3.02 -59.17 -14.26
C THR A 192 -3.46 -60.10 -13.11
N GLY A 193 -4.49 -59.72 -12.36
CA GLY A 193 -5.04 -60.43 -11.22
C GLY A 193 -4.30 -60.24 -9.89
N ARG A 194 -3.39 -59.26 -9.80
CA ARG A 194 -2.66 -58.92 -8.56
C ARG A 194 -3.25 -57.70 -7.86
N ALA A 195 -2.90 -57.56 -6.58
CA ALA A 195 -3.51 -56.58 -5.69
C ALA A 195 -3.27 -55.14 -6.16
N GLU A 196 -2.14 -54.86 -6.82
CA GLU A 196 -1.77 -53.53 -7.26
C GLU A 196 -1.91 -53.32 -8.79
N GLU A 197 -2.65 -54.20 -9.49
CA GLU A 197 -2.90 -54.08 -10.94
C GLU A 197 -3.45 -52.70 -11.33
N THR A 198 -4.44 -52.21 -10.58
CA THR A 198 -5.12 -50.95 -10.89
C THR A 198 -4.32 -49.74 -10.42
N ILE A 199 -4.53 -48.60 -11.08
CA ILE A 199 -3.93 -47.33 -10.66
C ILE A 199 -4.46 -46.90 -9.29
N GLU A 200 -5.75 -47.12 -9.01
CA GLU A 200 -6.37 -46.79 -7.72
C GLU A 200 -5.81 -47.60 -6.56
N ALA A 201 -5.53 -48.90 -6.75
CA ALA A 201 -4.90 -49.71 -5.71
C ALA A 201 -3.51 -49.19 -5.34
N ARG A 202 -2.73 -48.74 -6.34
CA ARG A 202 -1.44 -48.09 -6.12
C ARG A 202 -1.59 -46.72 -5.46
N ARG A 203 -2.55 -45.91 -5.91
CA ARG A 203 -2.85 -44.59 -5.36
C ARG A 203 -3.20 -44.67 -3.88
N LEU A 204 -4.00 -45.64 -3.46
CA LEU A 204 -4.32 -45.90 -2.05
C LEU A 204 -3.06 -46.18 -1.21
N LYS A 205 -2.15 -47.03 -1.70
CA LYS A 205 -0.88 -47.29 -0.99
C LYS A 205 0.02 -46.06 -0.95
N ILE A 206 0.12 -45.33 -2.06
CA ILE A 206 0.89 -44.08 -2.14
C ILE A 206 0.31 -43.04 -1.17
N GLN A 207 -1.02 -42.91 -1.08
CA GLN A 207 -1.67 -42.05 -0.09
C GLN A 207 -1.22 -42.41 1.33
N THR A 208 -1.27 -43.69 1.71
CA THR A 208 -0.83 -44.15 3.03
C THR A 208 0.62 -43.75 3.32
N ILE A 209 1.51 -43.89 2.34
CA ILE A 209 2.91 -43.48 2.45
C ILE A 209 3.04 -41.96 2.60
N LEU A 210 2.38 -41.19 1.73
CA LEU A 210 2.50 -39.72 1.73
C LEU A 210 1.91 -39.10 3.00
N LEU A 211 0.78 -39.59 3.51
CA LEU A 211 0.21 -39.12 4.78
C LEU A 211 1.14 -39.41 5.98
N ASN A 212 1.89 -40.51 5.93
CA ASN A 212 2.87 -40.84 6.96
C ASN A 212 4.14 -39.97 6.84
N ASN A 213 4.65 -39.77 5.62
CA ASN A 213 5.93 -39.10 5.39
C ASN A 213 5.81 -37.57 5.37
N PHE A 214 4.63 -37.06 5.03
CA PHE A 214 4.31 -35.64 4.95
C PHE A 214 3.05 -35.31 5.78
N PRO A 215 3.07 -35.53 7.12
CA PRO A 215 1.91 -35.29 7.97
C PRO A 215 1.45 -33.82 7.97
N ASP A 216 2.41 -32.91 7.73
CA ASP A 216 2.21 -31.46 7.68
C ASP A 216 1.83 -30.94 6.28
N ALA A 217 1.63 -31.82 5.29
CA ALA A 217 1.17 -31.41 3.96
C ALA A 217 -0.18 -30.68 4.03
N ASN A 218 -0.31 -29.62 3.25
CA ASN A 218 -1.49 -28.77 3.15
C ASN A 218 -2.39 -29.23 2.00
N ILE A 219 -3.69 -28.95 2.12
CA ILE A 219 -4.62 -29.12 0.99
C ILE A 219 -4.06 -28.35 -0.22
N ASP A 220 -4.23 -28.94 -1.40
CA ASP A 220 -3.70 -28.52 -2.69
C ASP A 220 -2.20 -28.78 -2.93
N ASP A 221 -1.47 -29.34 -1.95
CA ASP A 221 -0.10 -29.81 -2.18
C ASP A 221 -0.10 -30.94 -3.23
N LYS A 222 0.75 -30.79 -4.25
CA LYS A 222 0.89 -31.72 -5.37
C LYS A 222 2.18 -32.50 -5.26
N TYR A 223 2.13 -33.79 -5.56
CA TYR A 223 3.28 -34.68 -5.54
C TYR A 223 3.43 -35.43 -6.86
N LYS A 224 4.67 -35.55 -7.31
CA LYS A 224 5.08 -36.47 -8.37
C LYS A 224 5.84 -37.62 -7.72
N VAL A 225 5.16 -38.75 -7.58
CA VAL A 225 5.69 -39.93 -6.90
C VAL A 225 6.30 -40.90 -7.91
N ALA A 226 7.61 -41.10 -7.84
CA ALA A 226 8.33 -42.13 -8.58
C ALA A 226 8.35 -43.45 -7.80
N TYR A 227 7.97 -44.55 -8.45
CA TYR A 227 7.88 -45.87 -7.83
C TYR A 227 8.20 -47.01 -8.80
N LYS A 228 8.76 -48.09 -8.27
CA LYS A 228 8.99 -49.38 -8.94
C LYS A 228 7.70 -50.22 -8.99
N ALA A 229 7.45 -50.85 -10.13
CA ALA A 229 6.36 -51.78 -10.35
C ALA A 229 6.82 -53.04 -11.10
N PHE A 230 6.24 -54.21 -10.81
CA PHE A 230 6.53 -55.48 -11.47
C PHE A 230 5.39 -55.88 -12.41
N ASN A 231 5.68 -56.03 -13.71
CA ASN A 231 4.68 -56.17 -14.76
C ASN A 231 4.51 -57.60 -15.30
N ASP A 232 3.56 -57.79 -16.24
CA ASP A 232 3.24 -59.10 -16.85
C ASP A 232 4.39 -59.72 -17.65
N ASN A 233 5.39 -58.91 -18.04
CA ASN A 233 6.60 -59.39 -18.70
C ASN A 233 7.68 -59.84 -17.71
N PHE A 234 7.36 -59.92 -16.41
CA PHE A 234 8.29 -60.24 -15.33
C PHE A 234 9.46 -59.25 -15.22
N GLN A 235 9.19 -57.98 -15.49
CA GLN A 235 10.17 -56.90 -15.41
C GLN A 235 9.78 -55.90 -14.32
N THR A 236 10.77 -55.40 -13.59
CA THR A 236 10.60 -54.21 -12.76
C THR A 236 10.75 -52.98 -13.64
N VAL A 237 9.74 -52.12 -13.62
CA VAL A 237 9.68 -50.86 -14.36
C VAL A 237 9.58 -49.68 -13.39
N ASP A 238 10.08 -48.53 -13.83
CA ASP A 238 9.88 -47.25 -13.16
C ASP A 238 8.61 -46.60 -13.67
N LEU A 239 7.74 -46.20 -12.75
CA LEU A 239 6.50 -45.48 -13.02
C LEU A 239 6.43 -44.22 -12.18
N GLU A 240 5.60 -43.29 -12.61
CA GLU A 240 5.32 -42.04 -11.92
C GLU A 240 3.82 -41.91 -11.70
N MET A 241 3.43 -41.26 -10.60
CA MET A 241 2.04 -40.92 -10.31
C MET A 241 1.97 -39.48 -9.78
N PHE A 242 1.10 -38.70 -10.39
CA PHE A 242 0.75 -37.38 -9.88
C PHE A 242 -0.45 -37.49 -8.96
N VAL A 243 -0.33 -36.94 -7.77
CA VAL A 243 -1.44 -36.85 -6.80
C VAL A 243 -1.50 -35.45 -6.19
N GLN A 244 -2.70 -35.03 -5.82
CA GLN A 244 -2.97 -33.79 -5.10
C GLN A 244 -3.65 -34.12 -3.78
N LEU A 245 -3.21 -33.47 -2.70
CA LEU A 245 -3.90 -33.56 -1.43
C LEU A 245 -5.19 -32.75 -1.51
N GLU A 246 -6.31 -33.43 -1.40
CA GLU A 246 -7.63 -32.83 -1.42
C GLU A 246 -8.30 -33.02 -0.06
N GLU A 247 -9.29 -32.17 0.21
CA GLU A 247 -10.19 -32.39 1.32
C GLU A 247 -11.13 -33.55 0.95
N ASN A 248 -11.25 -34.50 1.86
CA ASN A 248 -12.23 -35.57 1.82
C ASN A 248 -13.36 -35.20 2.80
N PRO A 249 -14.32 -34.36 2.40
CA PRO A 249 -15.33 -33.87 3.32
C PRO A 249 -16.25 -35.00 3.76
N THR A 250 -16.66 -34.97 5.02
CA THR A 250 -17.76 -35.82 5.48
C THR A 250 -19.08 -35.32 4.87
N ASP A 251 -20.02 -36.23 4.64
CA ASP A 251 -21.38 -35.82 4.29
C ASP A 251 -22.04 -35.22 5.53
N ALA A 252 -22.22 -33.89 5.54
CA ALA A 252 -22.81 -33.17 6.67
C ALA A 252 -24.20 -33.70 7.06
N SER A 253 -24.97 -34.25 6.11
CA SER A 253 -26.29 -34.85 6.39
C SER A 253 -26.21 -36.20 7.11
N LYS A 254 -25.04 -36.82 7.08
CA LYS A 254 -24.73 -38.12 7.72
C LYS A 254 -23.71 -38.00 8.83
N THR A 255 -23.31 -36.77 9.21
CA THR A 255 -22.28 -36.55 10.22
C THR A 255 -22.90 -36.26 11.58
N THR A 256 -22.51 -37.04 12.59
CA THR A 256 -22.87 -36.84 13.99
C THR A 256 -21.63 -36.40 14.77
N GLU A 257 -21.68 -35.23 15.41
CA GLU A 257 -20.66 -34.85 16.39
C GLU A 257 -21.04 -35.40 17.77
N TYR A 258 -20.08 -36.02 18.46
CA TYR A 258 -20.31 -36.57 19.78
C TYR A 258 -19.10 -36.40 20.69
N THR A 259 -19.31 -35.79 21.86
CA THR A 259 -18.29 -35.69 22.91
C THR A 259 -18.52 -36.79 23.93
N LEU A 260 -17.51 -37.62 24.17
CA LEU A 260 -17.61 -38.70 25.13
C LEU A 260 -17.89 -38.17 26.55
N GLN A 261 -18.75 -38.88 27.26
CA GLN A 261 -19.17 -38.59 28.62
C GLN A 261 -18.54 -39.60 29.59
N ASP A 262 -18.56 -39.30 30.89
CA ASP A 262 -18.06 -40.18 31.96
C ASP A 262 -18.62 -41.62 31.87
N ALA A 263 -19.89 -41.77 31.49
CA ALA A 263 -20.52 -43.07 31.30
C ALA A 263 -19.90 -43.89 30.15
N ASP A 264 -19.44 -43.23 29.09
CA ASP A 264 -18.78 -43.87 27.95
C ASP A 264 -17.41 -44.40 28.35
N TYR A 265 -16.63 -43.60 29.11
CA TYR A 265 -15.36 -44.07 29.65
C TYR A 265 -15.56 -45.22 30.64
N ALA A 266 -16.61 -45.20 31.46
CA ALA A 266 -16.93 -46.32 32.34
C ALA A 266 -17.23 -47.61 31.55
N LEU A 267 -17.95 -47.52 30.42
CA LEU A 267 -18.30 -48.66 29.56
C LEU A 267 -17.06 -49.40 29.03
N ILE A 268 -16.00 -48.66 28.70
CA ILE A 268 -14.75 -49.19 28.12
C ILE A 268 -13.62 -49.37 29.15
N GLY A 269 -13.95 -49.32 30.45
CA GLY A 269 -13.03 -49.59 31.55
C GLY A 269 -12.13 -48.42 31.96
N ASN A 270 -12.36 -47.21 31.42
CA ASN A 270 -11.59 -45.99 31.72
C ASN A 270 -12.29 -45.05 32.72
N GLY A 271 -13.42 -45.47 33.31
CA GLY A 271 -14.26 -44.62 34.18
C GLY A 271 -13.63 -44.14 35.49
N THR A 272 -12.40 -44.55 35.81
CA THR A 272 -11.67 -44.01 36.98
C THR A 272 -11.09 -42.63 36.70
N PHE A 273 -10.66 -42.39 35.46
CA PHE A 273 -10.00 -41.13 35.07
C PHE A 273 -10.72 -40.39 33.94
N ASN A 274 -11.72 -41.02 33.32
CA ASN A 274 -12.54 -40.46 32.23
C ASN A 274 -11.69 -39.89 31.08
N ASN A 275 -10.65 -40.62 30.69
CA ASN A 275 -9.78 -40.26 29.57
C ASN A 275 -9.12 -41.50 28.96
N PHE A 276 -8.49 -41.33 27.79
CA PHE A 276 -7.55 -42.29 27.20
C PHE A 276 -6.11 -41.97 27.59
N ASP A 277 -5.35 -42.97 28.04
CA ASP A 277 -3.94 -42.84 28.40
C ASP A 277 -3.03 -42.98 27.18
N ILE A 278 -2.65 -41.85 26.59
CA ILE A 278 -1.86 -41.77 25.35
C ILE A 278 -0.36 -41.60 25.60
N ARG A 279 0.11 -41.87 26.82
CA ARG A 279 1.55 -41.83 27.13
C ARG A 279 2.31 -42.91 26.35
N ASP A 280 3.54 -42.62 25.97
CA ASP A 280 4.42 -43.59 25.32
C ASP A 280 4.53 -44.89 26.14
N GLY A 281 4.21 -46.00 25.49
CA GLY A 281 4.19 -47.34 26.08
C GLY A 281 2.87 -47.75 26.75
N SER A 282 1.89 -46.84 26.89
CA SER A 282 0.52 -47.20 27.25
C SER A 282 -0.20 -47.84 26.05
N ALA A 283 -1.09 -48.80 26.32
CA ALA A 283 -1.81 -49.51 25.25
C ALA A 283 -2.65 -48.56 24.38
N GLU A 284 -3.18 -47.48 24.95
CA GLU A 284 -4.03 -46.51 24.25
C GLU A 284 -3.25 -45.40 23.55
N ALA A 285 -1.92 -45.44 23.58
CA ALA A 285 -1.09 -44.62 22.69
C ALA A 285 -1.39 -44.97 21.22
N ASP A 286 -1.61 -46.25 20.94
CA ASP A 286 -2.04 -46.74 19.63
C ASP A 286 -3.45 -46.22 19.30
N VAL A 287 -3.57 -45.58 18.14
CA VAL A 287 -4.83 -45.02 17.64
C VAL A 287 -5.87 -46.09 17.36
N GLU A 288 -5.47 -47.29 16.95
CA GLU A 288 -6.38 -48.39 16.66
C GLU A 288 -6.99 -49.00 17.93
N VAL A 289 -6.23 -49.00 19.03
CA VAL A 289 -6.75 -49.39 20.35
C VAL A 289 -7.80 -48.39 20.81
N ARG A 290 -7.56 -47.09 20.62
CA ARG A 290 -8.57 -46.04 20.90
C ARG A 290 -9.80 -46.20 20.01
N ARG A 291 -9.61 -46.39 18.70
CA ARG A 291 -10.68 -46.63 17.72
C ARG A 291 -11.57 -47.79 18.15
N GLY A 292 -11.00 -48.95 18.52
CA GLY A 292 -11.78 -50.11 18.95
C GLY A 292 -12.58 -49.90 20.24
N LYS A 293 -12.05 -49.12 21.19
CA LYS A 293 -12.81 -48.72 22.38
C LYS A 293 -13.94 -47.74 22.02
N ILE A 294 -13.66 -46.73 21.19
CA ILE A 294 -14.68 -45.79 20.72
C ILE A 294 -15.77 -46.53 19.94
N GLU A 295 -15.42 -47.50 19.11
CA GLU A 295 -16.37 -48.38 18.43
C GLU A 295 -17.32 -49.09 19.41
N THR A 296 -16.82 -49.58 20.54
CA THR A 296 -17.67 -50.18 21.59
C THR A 296 -18.69 -49.18 22.14
N ILE A 297 -18.28 -47.91 22.32
CA ILE A 297 -19.17 -46.82 22.74
C ILE A 297 -20.22 -46.52 21.66
N LEU A 298 -19.80 -46.39 20.40
CA LEU A 298 -20.71 -46.05 19.30
C LEU A 298 -21.71 -47.16 19.01
N LEU A 299 -21.32 -48.43 19.13
CA LEU A 299 -22.26 -49.55 19.04
C LEU A 299 -23.32 -49.52 20.14
N ASN A 300 -22.97 -49.05 21.35
CA ASN A 300 -23.92 -48.90 22.45
C ASN A 300 -24.84 -47.68 22.27
N ASN A 301 -24.28 -46.53 21.89
CA ASN A 301 -25.01 -45.25 21.85
C ASN A 301 -25.78 -45.05 20.54
N TYR A 302 -25.29 -45.61 19.44
CA TYR A 302 -25.84 -45.49 18.09
C TYR A 302 -26.06 -46.87 17.44
N PRO A 303 -26.89 -47.75 18.04
CA PRO A 303 -27.10 -49.12 17.57
C PRO A 303 -27.78 -49.23 16.20
N ASN A 304 -28.33 -48.11 15.69
CA ASN A 304 -29.03 -48.03 14.41
C ASN A 304 -28.25 -47.23 13.35
N ALA A 305 -26.94 -47.02 13.54
CA ALA A 305 -26.10 -46.37 12.53
C ALA A 305 -26.21 -47.08 11.17
N ALA A 306 -26.29 -46.31 10.09
CA ALA A 306 -26.35 -46.81 8.73
C ALA A 306 -24.97 -46.76 8.07
N SER A 307 -24.71 -47.67 7.12
CA SER A 307 -23.47 -47.65 6.33
C SER A 307 -23.31 -46.28 5.63
N GLY A 308 -22.13 -45.68 5.79
CA GLY A 308 -21.79 -44.34 5.33
C GLY A 308 -22.06 -43.22 6.34
N ASP A 309 -22.57 -43.51 7.54
CA ASP A 309 -22.69 -42.53 8.61
C ASP A 309 -21.31 -42.15 9.16
N PHE A 310 -21.11 -40.87 9.43
CA PHE A 310 -19.89 -40.29 9.96
C PHE A 310 -20.05 -39.86 11.41
N PHE A 311 -19.01 -40.05 12.21
CA PHE A 311 -18.98 -39.70 13.61
C PHE A 311 -17.71 -38.92 13.94
N ILE A 312 -17.84 -37.66 14.35
CA ILE A 312 -16.73 -36.83 14.83
C ILE A 312 -16.72 -36.93 16.35
N ILE A 313 -15.84 -37.79 16.88
CA ILE A 313 -15.77 -38.10 18.30
C ILE A 313 -14.74 -37.22 18.98
N THR A 314 -15.18 -36.42 19.95
CA THR A 314 -14.31 -35.62 20.81
C THR A 314 -14.09 -36.36 22.13
N TYR A 315 -12.84 -36.57 22.53
CA TYR A 315 -12.49 -37.33 23.73
C TYR A 315 -11.27 -36.76 24.46
N ASP A 316 -11.29 -36.93 25.77
CA ASP A 316 -10.25 -36.53 26.70
C ASP A 316 -9.11 -37.54 26.71
N THR A 317 -7.88 -37.03 26.82
CA THR A 317 -6.69 -37.87 26.91
C THR A 317 -5.77 -37.45 28.05
N PHE A 318 -4.84 -38.34 28.39
CA PHE A 318 -3.75 -38.11 29.32
C PHE A 318 -2.41 -38.41 28.64
N ALA A 319 -1.59 -37.37 28.47
CA ALA A 319 -0.26 -37.48 27.85
C ALA A 319 0.89 -37.40 28.87
N GLY A 320 0.60 -37.53 30.16
CA GLY A 320 1.59 -37.43 31.24
C GLY A 320 1.63 -36.06 31.94
N GLY A 321 2.06 -36.07 33.21
CA GLY A 321 2.13 -34.86 34.04
C GLY A 321 0.81 -34.10 34.11
N SER A 322 0.84 -32.81 33.78
CA SER A 322 -0.34 -31.94 33.64
C SER A 322 -0.95 -31.90 32.24
N SER A 323 -0.36 -32.60 31.25
CA SER A 323 -0.86 -32.58 29.86
C SER A 323 -2.14 -33.40 29.71
N ARG A 324 -3.21 -32.75 29.23
CA ARG A 324 -4.55 -33.33 28.99
C ARG A 324 -5.11 -32.84 27.66
N PRO A 325 -4.54 -33.22 26.51
CA PRO A 325 -5.09 -32.78 25.23
C PRO A 325 -6.46 -33.42 25.00
N VAL A 326 -7.37 -32.64 24.42
CA VAL A 326 -8.65 -33.15 23.91
C VAL A 326 -8.43 -33.45 22.43
N LEU A 327 -8.71 -34.68 22.02
CA LEU A 327 -8.52 -35.12 20.64
C LEU A 327 -9.86 -35.32 19.94
N LYS A 328 -9.82 -35.27 18.61
CA LYS A 328 -10.93 -35.65 17.74
C LYS A 328 -10.55 -36.87 16.91
N MET A 329 -11.51 -37.76 16.69
CA MET A 329 -11.38 -38.89 15.77
C MET A 329 -12.61 -38.92 14.88
N ILE A 330 -12.41 -38.99 13.58
CA ILE A 330 -13.50 -39.10 12.62
C ILE A 330 -13.61 -40.56 12.21
N LEU A 331 -14.80 -41.12 12.35
CA LEU A 331 -15.10 -42.51 12.04
C LEU A 331 -16.20 -42.58 10.99
N GLN A 332 -16.07 -43.48 10.03
CA GLN A 332 -17.15 -43.85 9.12
C GLN A 332 -17.62 -45.27 9.43
N PHE A 333 -18.92 -45.46 9.59
CA PHE A 333 -19.50 -46.78 9.76
C PHE A 333 -19.66 -47.45 8.39
N ASP A 334 -19.01 -48.59 8.15
CA ASP A 334 -19.10 -49.31 6.87
C ASP A 334 -20.32 -50.24 6.77
N GLY A 335 -21.10 -50.36 7.85
CA GLY A 335 -22.20 -51.31 8.01
C GLY A 335 -21.86 -52.49 8.92
N THR A 336 -20.57 -52.68 9.23
CA THR A 336 -20.04 -53.67 10.17
C THR A 336 -19.16 -53.02 11.23
N ASN A 337 -18.20 -52.19 10.84
CA ASN A 337 -17.19 -51.58 11.70
C ASN A 337 -17.17 -50.05 11.58
N TYR A 338 -16.62 -49.41 12.61
CA TYR A 338 -16.28 -47.99 12.60
C TYR A 338 -14.79 -47.82 12.25
N ASN A 339 -14.52 -47.40 11.01
CA ASN A 339 -13.17 -47.21 10.49
C ASN A 339 -12.74 -45.75 10.62
N ILE A 340 -11.45 -45.50 10.91
CA ILE A 340 -10.90 -44.14 10.89
C ILE A 340 -11.05 -43.56 9.50
N PHE A 341 -11.63 -42.37 9.44
CA PHE A 341 -11.81 -41.60 8.22
C PHE A 341 -10.82 -40.45 8.21
N ASP A 342 -9.97 -40.41 7.18
CA ASP A 342 -9.05 -39.31 6.97
C ASP A 342 -9.71 -38.22 6.11
N VAL A 343 -9.69 -37.00 6.64
CA VAL A 343 -10.15 -35.79 5.94
C VAL A 343 -9.16 -35.33 4.87
N LYS A 344 -7.94 -35.88 4.87
CA LYS A 344 -6.94 -35.70 3.83
C LYS A 344 -6.95 -36.91 2.91
N VAL A 345 -7.20 -36.70 1.61
CA VAL A 345 -7.12 -37.75 0.59
C VAL A 345 -6.19 -37.32 -0.52
N PHE A 346 -5.31 -38.21 -0.99
CA PHE A 346 -4.51 -37.94 -2.18
C PHE A 346 -5.24 -38.43 -3.42
N ALA A 347 -5.88 -37.53 -4.16
CA ALA A 347 -6.55 -37.82 -5.42
C ALA A 347 -5.56 -37.87 -6.59
N LEU A 348 -5.90 -38.56 -7.69
CA LEU A 348 -5.10 -38.52 -8.91
C LEU A 348 -5.11 -37.10 -9.49
N TYR A 349 -3.93 -36.56 -9.73
CA TYR A 349 -3.77 -35.23 -10.30
C TYR A 349 -3.37 -35.33 -11.78
N THR A 350 -4.05 -34.55 -12.63
CA THR A 350 -3.63 -34.37 -14.02
C THR A 350 -2.87 -33.06 -14.10
N PHE A 351 -1.58 -33.12 -14.44
CA PHE A 351 -0.74 -31.94 -14.58
C PHE A 351 -1.37 -30.93 -15.54
N ALA A 352 -1.58 -29.71 -15.04
CA ALA A 352 -2.09 -28.59 -15.81
C ALA A 352 -1.47 -27.29 -15.29
N PRO A 353 -1.05 -26.37 -16.17
CA PRO A 353 -0.65 -25.03 -15.75
C PRO A 353 -1.76 -24.29 -15.00
N GLU A 354 -1.37 -23.47 -14.02
CA GLU A 354 -2.28 -22.73 -13.15
C GLU A 354 -2.06 -21.21 -13.30
N PRO A 355 -3.12 -20.39 -13.24
CA PRO A 355 -2.99 -18.95 -13.34
C PRO A 355 -2.35 -18.39 -12.07
N ILE A 356 -1.26 -17.65 -12.23
CA ILE A 356 -0.59 -16.89 -11.18
C ILE A 356 -0.51 -15.43 -11.58
N THR A 357 -0.41 -14.53 -10.60
CA THR A 357 -0.25 -13.09 -10.84
C THR A 357 1.01 -12.60 -10.14
N ASN A 358 1.97 -12.11 -10.91
CA ASN A 358 3.22 -11.57 -10.39
C ASN A 358 3.49 -10.18 -10.96
N LYS A 359 4.21 -9.38 -10.19
CA LYS A 359 4.66 -8.05 -10.61
C LYS A 359 5.97 -8.17 -11.36
N PHE A 360 6.09 -7.46 -12.48
CA PHE A 360 7.32 -7.30 -13.24
C PHE A 360 7.60 -5.83 -13.48
N VAL A 361 8.88 -5.45 -13.45
CA VAL A 361 9.33 -4.09 -13.74
C VAL A 361 10.37 -4.15 -14.86
N LEU A 362 10.23 -3.28 -15.84
CA LEU A 362 11.22 -3.13 -16.89
C LEU A 362 12.43 -2.38 -16.35
N THR A 363 13.55 -3.08 -16.25
CA THR A 363 14.85 -2.48 -15.90
C THR A 363 15.72 -2.45 -17.15
N ASP A 364 16.75 -3.28 -17.25
CA ASP A 364 17.36 -3.66 -18.54
C ASP A 364 16.56 -4.76 -19.23
N GLU A 365 15.94 -5.62 -18.42
CA GLU A 365 15.01 -6.66 -18.82
C GLU A 365 13.81 -6.63 -17.86
N TRP A 366 12.72 -7.30 -18.24
CA TRP A 366 11.60 -7.52 -17.34
C TRP A 366 12.02 -8.50 -16.24
N ALA A 367 11.85 -8.09 -14.99
CA ALA A 367 12.15 -8.91 -13.84
C ALA A 367 11.15 -8.65 -12.71
N ALA A 368 10.93 -9.65 -11.86
CA ALA A 368 10.21 -9.44 -10.62
C ALA A 368 11.00 -8.51 -9.68
N PRO A 369 10.34 -7.72 -8.82
CA PRO A 369 11.03 -6.91 -7.82
C PRO A 369 11.94 -7.76 -6.93
N ILE A 370 13.09 -7.20 -6.55
CA ILE A 370 13.97 -7.80 -5.55
C ILE A 370 13.21 -7.90 -4.23
N THR A 371 13.21 -9.09 -3.63
CA THR A 371 12.74 -9.35 -2.28
C THR A 371 13.92 -9.72 -1.40
N PHE A 372 13.72 -9.67 -0.08
CA PHE A 372 14.77 -9.99 0.89
C PHE A 372 14.35 -11.18 1.75
N THR A 373 15.30 -12.08 1.99
CA THR A 373 15.18 -13.14 2.97
C THR A 373 15.13 -12.57 4.39
N ALA A 374 14.63 -13.37 5.32
CA ALA A 374 14.61 -13.02 6.74
C ALA A 374 16.01 -12.64 7.27
N GLU A 375 17.06 -13.33 6.82
CA GLU A 375 18.44 -13.05 7.21
C GLU A 375 18.93 -11.71 6.66
N GLU A 376 18.62 -11.38 5.40
CA GLU A 376 18.95 -10.10 4.79
C GLU A 376 18.26 -8.93 5.49
N TYR A 377 17.01 -9.07 5.93
CA TYR A 377 16.38 -8.06 6.80
C TYR A 377 17.21 -7.85 8.07
N GLY A 378 17.67 -8.91 8.71
CA GLY A 378 18.54 -8.82 9.89
C GLY A 378 19.85 -8.08 9.60
N ILE A 379 20.49 -8.36 8.46
CA ILE A 379 21.73 -7.69 8.02
C ILE A 379 21.50 -6.18 7.81
N MET A 380 20.37 -5.80 7.23
CA MET A 380 19.97 -4.40 7.02
C MET A 380 19.45 -3.71 8.30
N GLY A 381 19.50 -4.41 9.44
CA GLY A 381 19.06 -3.94 10.75
C GLY A 381 17.54 -3.92 10.96
N GLY A 382 16.78 -4.61 10.11
CA GLY A 382 15.40 -4.99 10.32
C GLY A 382 15.29 -6.25 11.20
N SER A 383 14.10 -6.87 11.22
CA SER A 383 13.83 -8.08 12.00
C SER A 383 14.01 -9.34 11.16
N SER A 384 14.94 -10.21 11.54
CA SER A 384 15.03 -11.56 10.96
C SER A 384 13.94 -12.50 11.45
N ARG A 385 13.35 -12.24 12.62
CA ARG A 385 12.24 -13.05 13.13
C ARG A 385 10.94 -12.80 12.36
N PHE A 386 10.70 -11.55 11.96
CA PHE A 386 9.45 -11.11 11.33
C PHE A 386 9.61 -10.82 9.84
N ALA A 387 10.85 -10.90 9.30
CA ALA A 387 11.19 -10.59 7.91
C ALA A 387 10.63 -9.23 7.44
N ASN A 388 10.88 -8.18 8.21
CA ASN A 388 10.42 -6.81 7.92
C ASN A 388 11.36 -5.72 8.48
N PHE A 389 11.26 -4.52 7.92
CA PHE A 389 11.72 -3.28 8.56
C PHE A 389 10.68 -2.76 9.55
N SER A 390 11.05 -1.76 10.36
CA SER A 390 10.14 -1.08 11.28
C SER A 390 10.38 0.43 11.25
N GLY A 391 9.31 1.21 11.40
CA GLY A 391 9.36 2.67 11.44
C GLY A 391 9.01 3.31 10.09
N SER A 392 9.64 4.45 9.80
CA SER A 392 9.34 5.20 8.58
C SER A 392 9.87 4.49 7.34
N VAL A 393 9.24 4.75 6.19
CA VAL A 393 9.62 4.15 4.91
C VAL A 393 11.02 4.65 4.51
N GLU A 394 11.34 5.91 4.77
CA GLU A 394 12.62 6.54 4.44
C GLU A 394 13.79 5.87 5.18
N ASP A 395 13.57 5.44 6.42
CA ASP A 395 14.55 4.69 7.20
C ASP A 395 14.81 3.31 6.59
N ALA A 396 13.77 2.62 6.11
CA ALA A 396 13.88 1.35 5.40
C ALA A 396 14.63 1.54 4.07
N GLU A 397 14.24 2.54 3.28
CA GLU A 397 14.88 2.88 2.02
C GLU A 397 16.37 3.21 2.21
N ARG A 398 16.74 3.97 3.25
CA ARG A 398 18.14 4.26 3.56
C ARG A 398 18.94 2.98 3.80
N ARG A 399 18.38 2.01 4.53
CA ARG A 399 19.04 0.72 4.82
C ARG A 399 19.21 -0.11 3.55
N ILE A 400 18.19 -0.14 2.69
CA ILE A 400 18.23 -0.82 1.39
C ILE A 400 19.30 -0.19 0.50
N LYS A 401 19.34 1.15 0.40
CA LYS A 401 20.36 1.89 -0.37
C LYS A 401 21.79 1.55 0.08
N ILE A 402 22.02 1.46 1.39
CA ILE A 402 23.31 1.02 1.95
C ILE A 402 23.61 -0.43 1.58
N TYR A 403 22.65 -1.33 1.70
CA TYR A 403 22.83 -2.74 1.36
C TYR A 403 23.12 -2.95 -0.12
N PHE A 404 22.46 -2.19 -0.99
CA PHE A 404 22.74 -2.17 -2.42
C PHE A 404 24.17 -1.74 -2.69
N LYS A 405 24.59 -0.60 -2.14
CA LYS A 405 25.94 -0.08 -2.34
C LYS A 405 27.04 -0.97 -1.77
N THR A 406 26.78 -1.71 -0.70
CA THR A 406 27.83 -2.48 0.00
C THR A 406 27.87 -3.95 -0.37
N THR A 407 26.73 -4.53 -0.78
CA THR A 407 26.57 -5.99 -0.89
C THR A 407 26.04 -6.41 -2.25
N LEU A 408 24.84 -5.97 -2.64
CA LEU A 408 24.19 -6.49 -3.84
C LEU A 408 24.74 -5.89 -5.14
N PHE A 409 24.98 -4.58 -5.15
CA PHE A 409 25.40 -3.82 -6.33
C PHE A 409 26.56 -2.86 -6.04
N PRO A 410 27.70 -3.35 -5.52
CA PRO A 410 28.84 -2.48 -5.17
C PRO A 410 29.54 -1.85 -6.39
N PHE A 411 29.22 -2.30 -7.60
CA PHE A 411 29.79 -1.82 -8.86
C PHE A 411 28.71 -1.29 -9.82
N ALA A 412 27.62 -0.74 -9.28
CA ALA A 412 26.56 -0.15 -10.07
C ALA A 412 27.08 0.98 -10.98
N ALA A 413 26.55 1.05 -12.20
CA ALA A 413 26.79 2.15 -13.13
C ALA A 413 25.69 3.21 -13.03
N GLU A 414 26.02 4.46 -13.38
CA GLU A 414 25.03 5.54 -13.47
C GLU A 414 23.86 5.12 -14.39
N GLY A 415 22.63 5.27 -13.91
CA GLY A 415 21.42 4.84 -14.60
C GLY A 415 21.00 3.40 -14.32
N ASP A 416 21.77 2.62 -13.53
CA ASP A 416 21.32 1.31 -13.07
C ASP A 416 20.04 1.45 -12.26
N PHE A 417 19.04 0.63 -12.59
CA PHE A 417 17.70 0.70 -12.02
C PHE A 417 17.34 -0.63 -11.35
N LYS A 418 16.74 -0.57 -10.15
CA LYS A 418 16.28 -1.73 -9.39
C LYS A 418 14.91 -1.47 -8.76
N ALA A 419 13.98 -2.40 -8.93
CA ALA A 419 12.72 -2.42 -8.22
C ALA A 419 12.83 -3.34 -7.00
N VAL A 420 12.27 -2.93 -5.87
CA VAL A 420 12.31 -3.67 -4.61
C VAL A 420 10.92 -3.80 -4.03
N GLN A 421 10.59 -4.98 -3.53
CA GLN A 421 9.41 -5.23 -2.71
C GLN A 421 9.85 -5.72 -1.33
N TYR A 422 9.39 -5.04 -0.28
CA TYR A 422 9.78 -5.37 1.09
C TYR A 422 8.65 -5.13 2.08
N ASN A 423 8.70 -5.79 3.23
CA ASN A 423 7.74 -5.61 4.32
C ASN A 423 8.24 -4.55 5.30
N ASN A 424 7.35 -3.66 5.72
CA ASN A 424 7.61 -2.64 6.74
C ASN A 424 6.52 -2.65 7.81
N PHE A 425 6.91 -2.53 9.08
CA PHE A 425 6.00 -2.44 10.21
C PHE A 425 5.90 -1.00 10.73
N ASN A 426 4.69 -0.44 10.66
CA ASN A 426 4.34 0.83 11.29
C ASN A 426 2.91 0.77 11.83
N GLY A 427 2.73 0.28 13.05
CA GLY A 427 1.41 -0.03 13.63
C GLY A 427 0.73 -1.28 13.03
N GLY A 428 1.15 -1.70 11.84
CA GLY A 428 0.83 -2.96 11.16
C GLY A 428 1.87 -3.27 10.10
N VAL A 429 1.91 -4.50 9.58
CA VAL A 429 2.83 -4.88 8.49
C VAL A 429 2.20 -4.51 7.14
N SER A 430 2.93 -3.76 6.33
CA SER A 430 2.58 -3.45 4.94
C SER A 430 3.70 -3.90 4.00
N THR A 431 3.32 -4.29 2.78
CA THR A 431 4.27 -4.54 1.71
C THR A 431 4.48 -3.26 0.90
N ILE A 432 5.71 -2.76 0.91
CA ILE A 432 6.14 -1.53 0.22
C ILE A 432 6.86 -1.93 -1.07
N ASN A 433 6.63 -1.15 -2.12
CA ASN A 433 7.36 -1.28 -3.38
C ASN A 433 8.08 0.03 -3.65
N THR A 434 9.39 -0.03 -3.84
CA THR A 434 10.21 1.16 -4.08
C THR A 434 11.15 0.89 -5.26
N ASN A 435 11.21 1.84 -6.18
CA ASN A 435 12.15 1.82 -7.29
C ASN A 435 13.37 2.67 -6.92
N PHE A 436 14.56 2.17 -7.26
CA PHE A 436 15.83 2.83 -7.01
C PHE A 436 16.60 3.00 -8.30
N MET A 437 17.26 4.15 -8.45
CA MET A 437 18.20 4.42 -9.53
C MET A 437 19.53 4.92 -8.97
N PHE A 438 20.62 4.41 -9.53
CA PHE A 438 21.96 4.84 -9.17
C PHE A 438 22.35 6.08 -9.98
N ASP A 439 22.75 7.16 -9.32
CA ASP A 439 23.10 8.44 -9.95
C ASP A 439 24.59 8.56 -10.32
N GLY A 440 25.33 7.46 -10.21
CA GLY A 440 26.79 7.42 -10.38
C GLY A 440 27.57 7.56 -9.05
N SER A 441 26.91 7.97 -7.96
CA SER A 441 27.50 8.08 -6.62
C SER A 441 26.73 7.26 -5.57
N ASP A 442 25.41 7.38 -5.57
CA ASP A 442 24.51 6.75 -4.60
C ASP A 442 23.23 6.23 -5.26
N TRP A 443 22.59 5.26 -4.59
CA TRP A 443 21.26 4.81 -4.94
C TRP A 443 20.23 5.79 -4.38
N ASN A 444 19.30 6.25 -5.21
CA ASN A 444 18.21 7.14 -4.82
C ASN A 444 16.86 6.47 -5.09
N SER A 445 15.90 6.65 -4.19
CA SER A 445 14.53 6.21 -4.42
C SER A 445 13.87 7.13 -5.45
N ILE A 446 13.08 6.54 -6.34
CA ILE A 446 12.26 7.27 -7.32
C ILE A 446 10.88 7.41 -6.69
N SER A 447 10.59 8.62 -6.20
CA SER A 447 9.25 9.00 -5.72
C SER A 447 8.34 9.32 -6.90
N GLU A 448 7.07 8.90 -6.84
CA GLU A 448 6.03 9.18 -7.84
C GLU A 448 5.64 10.68 -7.87
N SER A 449 6.06 11.46 -6.87
CA SER A 449 5.81 12.91 -6.75
C SER A 449 6.98 13.67 -6.12
N ASN A 450 7.08 14.97 -6.43
CA ASN A 450 7.97 15.93 -5.77
C ASN A 450 7.15 16.91 -4.92
N GLU A 451 7.65 17.29 -3.74
CA GLU A 451 7.11 18.42 -3.00
C GLU A 451 7.46 19.74 -3.70
N ILE A 452 6.43 20.55 -3.98
CA ILE A 452 6.55 21.90 -4.52
C ILE A 452 5.65 22.85 -3.73
N SER A 453 5.87 24.16 -3.84
CA SER A 453 5.05 25.17 -3.17
C SER A 453 4.45 26.14 -4.17
N LEU A 454 3.18 26.50 -3.97
CA LEU A 454 2.50 27.60 -4.66
C LEU A 454 1.99 28.62 -3.66
N GLN A 455 1.97 29.90 -4.08
CA GLN A 455 1.36 30.98 -3.32
C GLN A 455 -0.02 31.31 -3.89
N PHE A 456 -0.96 31.59 -3.00
CA PHE A 456 -2.34 31.98 -3.29
C PHE A 456 -2.66 33.28 -2.54
N GLY A 457 -3.51 34.12 -3.13
CA GLY A 457 -4.03 35.34 -2.52
C GLY A 457 -5.55 35.36 -2.60
N HIS A 458 -6.22 35.97 -1.62
CA HIS A 458 -7.67 36.12 -1.64
C HIS A 458 -8.09 37.36 -2.45
N ASP A 459 -8.97 37.22 -3.44
CA ASP A 459 -9.41 38.33 -4.32
C ASP A 459 -10.67 39.05 -3.82
N GLY A 460 -11.09 38.75 -2.59
CA GLY A 460 -12.32 39.23 -1.97
C GLY A 460 -13.53 38.30 -2.20
N THR A 461 -13.43 37.35 -3.13
CA THR A 461 -14.46 36.32 -3.37
C THR A 461 -13.93 34.91 -3.22
N THR A 462 -12.72 34.62 -3.71
CA THR A 462 -12.09 33.31 -3.68
C THR A 462 -10.58 33.42 -3.53
N TRP A 463 -9.93 32.30 -3.20
CA TRP A 463 -8.49 32.17 -3.32
C TRP A 463 -8.11 32.02 -4.80
N VAL A 464 -7.10 32.76 -5.25
CA VAL A 464 -6.56 32.64 -6.60
C VAL A 464 -5.05 32.42 -6.53
N PRO A 465 -4.44 31.65 -7.47
CA PRO A 465 -2.99 31.56 -7.56
C PRO A 465 -2.39 32.96 -7.65
N ASP A 466 -1.51 33.28 -6.72
CA ASP A 466 -0.89 34.59 -6.60
C ASP A 466 0.62 34.45 -6.71
N ASN A 467 1.15 34.71 -7.90
CA ASN A 467 2.58 34.76 -8.14
C ASN A 467 3.21 36.11 -7.74
N THR A 468 2.50 36.99 -7.01
CA THR A 468 3.00 38.32 -6.65
C THR A 468 4.15 38.25 -5.64
N ILE A 469 5.33 38.70 -6.07
CA ILE A 469 6.50 38.83 -5.20
C ILE A 469 6.40 40.14 -4.41
N LYS A 470 6.35 40.06 -3.07
CA LYS A 470 6.47 41.22 -2.19
C LYS A 470 7.94 41.64 -2.12
N TYR A 471 8.28 42.86 -2.54
CA TYR A 471 9.64 43.37 -2.55
C TYR A 471 9.73 44.73 -1.86
N THR A 472 10.45 44.81 -0.75
CA THR A 472 10.75 46.09 -0.09
C THR A 472 12.05 46.65 -0.63
N LEU A 473 12.02 47.85 -1.19
CA LEU A 473 13.23 48.50 -1.69
C LEU A 473 14.24 48.71 -0.57
N THR A 474 15.48 48.33 -0.88
CA THR A 474 16.65 48.49 -0.02
C THR A 474 17.43 49.75 -0.41
N ASN A 475 18.40 50.14 0.42
CA ASN A 475 19.27 51.28 0.11
C ASN A 475 20.00 51.12 -1.23
N ALA A 476 20.40 49.89 -1.60
CA ALA A 476 21.06 49.60 -2.87
C ALA A 476 20.12 49.87 -4.08
N ASP A 477 18.82 49.64 -3.91
CA ASP A 477 17.83 49.91 -4.95
C ASP A 477 17.63 51.40 -5.17
N PHE A 478 17.60 52.18 -4.08
CA PHE A 478 17.57 53.63 -4.17
C PHE A 478 18.86 54.17 -4.78
N GLU A 479 20.03 53.63 -4.44
CA GLU A 479 21.31 53.98 -5.08
C GLU A 479 21.27 53.74 -6.60
N LEU A 480 20.74 52.61 -7.05
CA LEU A 480 20.64 52.23 -8.46
C LEU A 480 19.90 53.27 -9.32
N VAL A 481 18.92 53.95 -8.75
CA VAL A 481 18.09 54.96 -9.46
C VAL A 481 18.40 56.41 -9.06
N GLY A 482 19.52 56.63 -8.38
CA GLY A 482 20.02 57.96 -8.01
C GLY A 482 19.44 58.56 -6.72
N ASN A 483 18.69 57.78 -5.94
CA ASN A 483 18.04 58.18 -4.68
C ASN A 483 18.77 57.71 -3.41
N GLY A 484 19.95 57.09 -3.52
CA GLY A 484 20.68 56.52 -2.38
C GLY A 484 21.10 57.50 -1.28
N ARG A 485 21.08 58.81 -1.55
CA ARG A 485 21.42 59.84 -0.54
C ARG A 485 20.42 59.84 0.63
N PHE A 486 19.14 59.67 0.33
CA PHE A 486 18.06 59.71 1.32
C PHE A 486 17.31 58.38 1.43
N ASN A 487 17.58 57.44 0.52
CA ASN A 487 16.94 56.12 0.46
C ASN A 487 15.41 56.22 0.41
N ASN A 488 14.90 57.21 -0.30
CA ASN A 488 13.47 57.44 -0.53
C ASN A 488 13.24 58.15 -1.87
N PHE A 489 11.98 58.15 -2.32
CA PHE A 489 11.51 58.99 -3.44
C PHE A 489 10.90 60.29 -2.92
N ASP A 490 11.31 61.44 -3.46
CA ASP A 490 10.76 62.74 -3.08
C ASP A 490 9.49 63.00 -3.87
N VAL A 491 8.34 62.92 -3.20
CA VAL A 491 7.01 62.99 -3.84
C VAL A 491 6.36 64.37 -3.70
N ARG A 492 7.10 65.38 -3.25
CA ARG A 492 6.58 66.74 -3.11
C ARG A 492 6.30 67.37 -4.46
N ALA A 493 5.40 68.35 -4.46
CA ALA A 493 5.12 69.17 -5.63
C ALA A 493 6.41 69.79 -6.23
N GLY A 494 6.67 69.50 -7.50
CA GLY A 494 7.84 69.93 -8.26
C GLY A 494 9.10 69.06 -8.10
N ALA A 495 9.04 67.95 -7.36
CA ALA A 495 10.15 67.00 -7.21
C ALA A 495 10.19 65.97 -8.36
N ASP A 496 11.36 65.36 -8.57
CA ASP A 496 11.61 64.43 -9.67
C ASP A 496 10.74 63.15 -9.59
N GLU A 497 10.29 62.76 -8.40
CA GLU A 497 9.44 61.59 -8.18
C GLU A 497 8.00 61.93 -7.73
N GLU A 498 7.53 63.16 -7.99
CA GLU A 498 6.16 63.60 -7.67
C GLU A 498 5.10 62.67 -8.29
N THR A 499 5.27 62.30 -9.56
CA THR A 499 4.26 61.53 -10.29
C THR A 499 4.42 60.02 -10.12
N ILE A 500 3.30 59.30 -10.23
CA ILE A 500 3.30 57.83 -10.20
C ILE A 500 4.15 57.28 -11.35
N GLU A 501 4.11 57.90 -12.52
CA GLU A 501 4.88 57.49 -13.70
C GLU A 501 6.39 57.60 -13.48
N ALA A 502 6.86 58.65 -12.79
CA ALA A 502 8.27 58.83 -12.46
C ALA A 502 8.74 57.73 -11.49
N ARG A 503 7.93 57.40 -10.48
CA ARG A 503 8.21 56.30 -9.55
C ARG A 503 8.16 54.94 -10.25
N LEU A 504 7.17 54.71 -11.10
CA LEU A 504 7.05 53.48 -11.89
C LEU A 504 8.30 53.27 -12.77
N ALA A 505 8.82 54.32 -13.42
CA ALA A 505 10.03 54.21 -14.24
C ALA A 505 11.26 53.77 -13.42
N LYS A 506 11.39 54.27 -12.18
CA LYS A 506 12.48 53.87 -11.27
C LYS A 506 12.29 52.44 -10.76
N ILE A 507 11.09 52.09 -10.32
CA ILE A 507 10.74 50.74 -9.90
C ILE A 507 10.97 49.74 -11.03
N ASN A 508 10.62 50.11 -12.27
CA ASN A 508 10.88 49.31 -13.46
C ASN A 508 12.38 49.04 -13.65
N THR A 509 13.21 50.08 -13.53
CA THR A 509 14.67 49.99 -13.60
C THR A 509 15.22 49.03 -12.52
N ILE A 510 14.71 49.14 -11.30
CA ILE A 510 15.14 48.29 -10.18
C ILE A 510 14.75 46.83 -10.42
N LEU A 511 13.47 46.57 -10.73
CA LEU A 511 12.98 45.20 -10.89
C LEU A 511 13.61 44.49 -12.09
N LEU A 512 13.82 45.17 -13.22
CA LEU A 512 14.50 44.59 -14.38
C LEU A 512 15.99 44.33 -14.11
N ASN A 513 16.64 45.15 -13.29
CA ASN A 513 18.05 44.93 -12.92
C ASN A 513 18.21 43.79 -11.91
N ASN A 514 17.39 43.77 -10.87
CA ASN A 514 17.55 42.85 -9.75
C ASN A 514 16.90 41.49 -10.01
N PHE A 515 15.86 41.45 -10.83
CA PHE A 515 15.12 40.24 -11.13
C PHE A 515 14.97 39.99 -12.64
N PRO A 516 16.09 39.93 -13.39
CA PRO A 516 16.06 39.75 -14.84
C PRO A 516 15.51 38.39 -15.28
N GLN A 517 15.40 37.44 -14.35
CA GLN A 517 14.86 36.10 -14.61
C GLN A 517 13.34 36.07 -14.78
N TYR A 518 12.61 37.09 -14.32
CA TYR A 518 11.14 37.08 -14.40
C TYR A 518 10.63 37.83 -15.63
N GLY A 519 9.70 37.20 -16.36
CA GLY A 519 9.16 37.67 -17.63
C GLY A 519 7.69 38.05 -17.57
N LEU A 520 7.01 37.94 -18.72
CA LEU A 520 5.58 38.19 -18.92
C LEU A 520 4.73 37.61 -17.78
N ASP A 521 3.75 38.38 -17.31
CA ASP A 521 2.79 38.04 -16.24
C ASP A 521 3.37 37.88 -14.83
N GLN A 522 4.67 38.13 -14.61
CA GLN A 522 5.20 38.24 -13.25
C GLN A 522 4.67 39.50 -12.57
N LYS A 523 4.12 39.32 -11.36
CA LYS A 523 3.61 40.38 -10.50
C LYS A 523 4.59 40.73 -9.38
N PHE A 524 4.68 42.01 -9.03
CA PHE A 524 5.37 42.49 -7.84
C PHE A 524 4.48 43.44 -7.04
N SER A 525 4.56 43.36 -5.71
CA SER A 525 4.07 44.38 -4.80
C SER A 525 5.28 45.05 -4.15
N VAL A 526 5.62 46.25 -4.61
CA VAL A 526 6.86 46.94 -4.23
C VAL A 526 6.58 47.96 -3.15
N SER A 527 7.12 47.73 -1.95
CA SER A 527 7.08 48.70 -0.84
C SER A 527 8.32 49.58 -0.90
N TYR A 528 8.15 50.90 -0.89
CA TYR A 528 9.25 51.85 -0.98
C TYR A 528 9.04 53.07 -0.08
N ALA A 529 10.12 53.55 0.51
CA ALA A 529 10.12 54.78 1.28
C ALA A 529 9.90 55.99 0.37
N VAL A 530 9.05 56.90 0.82
CA VAL A 530 8.81 58.21 0.22
C VAL A 530 9.01 59.30 1.25
N TRP A 531 9.23 60.51 0.75
CA TRP A 531 9.26 61.69 1.59
C TRP A 531 8.18 62.70 1.19
N GLU A 532 7.26 62.93 2.12
CA GLU A 532 6.19 63.93 2.05
C GLU A 532 6.11 64.67 3.39
N PRO A 533 6.54 65.94 3.45
CA PRO A 533 6.85 66.64 4.71
C PRO A 533 7.13 65.78 5.97
N GLY A 534 7.88 64.68 5.82
CA GLY A 534 7.83 63.51 6.71
C GLY A 534 8.08 62.18 5.97
N ASP A 535 8.53 61.15 6.69
CA ASP A 535 8.80 59.83 6.11
C ASP A 535 7.50 59.03 6.01
N ASN A 536 7.26 58.39 4.87
CA ASN A 536 6.16 57.47 4.68
C ASN A 536 6.59 56.27 3.82
N VAL A 537 5.77 55.22 3.75
CA VAL A 537 6.01 54.05 2.89
C VAL A 537 4.82 53.87 1.98
N TYR A 538 5.08 53.85 0.68
CA TYR A 538 4.07 53.57 -0.33
C TYR A 538 4.29 52.16 -0.89
N THR A 539 3.20 51.57 -1.39
CA THR A 539 3.22 50.29 -2.10
C THR A 539 2.77 50.50 -3.55
N MET A 540 3.47 49.90 -4.50
CA MET A 540 3.09 49.89 -5.91
C MET A 540 2.99 48.46 -6.43
N ASN A 541 1.80 48.09 -6.89
CA ASN A 541 1.56 46.80 -7.52
C ASN A 541 1.78 46.91 -9.03
N VAL A 542 2.64 46.06 -9.57
CA VAL A 542 3.03 46.08 -10.98
C VAL A 542 3.02 44.68 -11.59
N ILE A 543 2.76 44.58 -12.89
CA ILE A 543 2.80 43.34 -13.68
C ILE A 543 3.70 43.53 -14.90
N ASN A 544 4.50 42.54 -15.24
CA ASN A 544 5.37 42.59 -16.42
C ASN A 544 4.58 42.28 -17.70
N ASP A 545 4.57 43.21 -18.66
CA ASP A 545 3.91 43.06 -19.97
C ASP A 545 4.73 42.26 -21.00
N GLY A 546 5.83 41.65 -20.55
CA GLY A 546 6.81 40.94 -21.38
C GLY A 546 8.01 41.79 -21.77
N THR A 547 7.93 43.11 -21.58
CA THR A 547 9.05 44.04 -21.82
C THR A 547 9.37 44.91 -20.61
N LYS A 548 8.35 45.27 -19.82
CA LYS A 548 8.47 46.17 -18.69
C LYS A 548 7.32 45.95 -17.70
N TYR A 549 7.53 46.32 -16.45
CA TYR A 549 6.48 46.41 -15.44
C TYR A 549 5.55 47.62 -15.68
N ILE A 550 4.25 47.36 -15.74
CA ILE A 550 3.15 48.35 -15.79
C ILE A 550 2.32 48.27 -14.49
N LEU A 551 1.60 49.34 -14.14
CA LEU A 551 0.68 49.32 -12.99
C LEU A 551 -0.42 48.29 -13.20
N GLN A 552 -0.76 47.55 -12.13
CA GLN A 552 -1.89 46.63 -12.11
C GLN A 552 -3.23 47.38 -12.01
#